data_AF-A0A378VVC6-F1
#
_entry.id   AF-A0A378VVC6-F1
#
_cell.length_a   1.000
_cell.length_b   1.000
_cell.length_c   1.000
_cell.angle_alpha   90.00
_cell.angle_beta   90.00
_cell.angle_gamma   90.00
#
_symmetry.space_group_name_H-M   'P 1'
#
loop_
_entity.id
_entity.type
_entity.pdbx_description
1 polymer ?
#
loop_
_entity_poly.entity_id
_entity_poly.type
_entity_poly.pdbx_seq_one_letter_code
_entity_poly.pdbx_strand_id
1 'polypeptide(L)'
;MAHNSRFDYTFLKHEFHRAGIGFSSPALCSVQLSRRLYPQFYKHSLDGIIERLGIVVEDRHRAMADVSALCDYLEYSLSAHGLEEWSRQCFRLTNPKLLPAALPERLREQLYGLPDGTGVLACFDGGGKVNYIGTFERAYGEVAALLDSGKAPV
;
A
#
# COMPACT_ATOMS: atom_id res chain seq x y z
N MET A 1 -3.87 0.33 5.11
CA MET A 1 -4.71 -0.74 4.55
C MET A 1 -6.17 -0.30 4.63
N ALA A 2 -7.02 -0.67 3.68
CA ALA A 2 -8.46 -0.40 3.74
C ALA A 2 -9.28 -1.36 2.86
N HIS A 3 -10.59 -1.43 3.09
CA HIS A 3 -11.52 -2.14 2.22
C HIS A 3 -11.93 -1.25 1.05
N ASN A 4 -11.54 -1.63 -0.17
CA ASN A 4 -11.61 -0.74 -1.34
C ASN A 4 -10.74 0.53 -1.19
N SER A 5 -9.47 0.35 -0.84
CA SER A 5 -8.55 1.44 -0.46
C SER A 5 -8.40 2.57 -1.47
N ARG A 6 -8.76 2.38 -2.75
CA ARG A 6 -8.76 3.46 -3.75
C ARG A 6 -9.69 4.61 -3.34
N PHE A 7 -10.82 4.29 -2.72
CA PHE A 7 -11.78 5.27 -2.23
C PHE A 7 -11.15 6.16 -1.14
N ASP A 8 -10.70 5.54 -0.03
CA ASP A 8 -10.08 6.25 1.09
C ASP A 8 -8.84 7.04 0.65
N TYR A 9 -8.00 6.44 -0.20
CA TYR A 9 -6.79 7.08 -0.69
C TYR A 9 -7.09 8.35 -1.49
N THR A 10 -8.12 8.32 -2.33
CA THR A 10 -8.52 9.51 -3.12
C THR A 10 -9.05 10.61 -2.21
N PHE A 11 -9.87 10.24 -1.21
CA PHE A 11 -10.38 11.18 -0.22
C PHE A 11 -9.24 11.84 0.58
N LEU A 12 -8.30 11.05 1.11
CA LEU A 12 -7.13 11.56 1.82
C LEU A 12 -6.27 12.45 0.92
N LYS A 13 -5.94 12.00 -0.30
CA LYS A 13 -5.15 12.79 -1.25
C LYS A 13 -5.76 14.17 -1.52
N HIS A 14 -7.08 14.24 -1.64
CA HIS A 14 -7.80 15.50 -1.84
C HIS A 14 -7.74 16.41 -0.59
N GLU A 15 -7.98 15.87 0.60
CA GLU A 15 -7.97 16.67 1.83
C GLU A 15 -6.58 17.18 2.19
N PHE A 16 -5.53 16.37 2.01
CA PHE A 16 -4.15 16.81 2.16
C PHE A 16 -3.79 17.88 1.12
N HIS A 17 -4.22 17.71 -0.14
CA HIS A 17 -4.01 18.73 -1.16
C HIS A 17 -4.67 20.07 -0.80
N ARG A 18 -5.89 20.05 -0.25
CA ARG A 18 -6.57 21.26 0.25
C ARG A 18 -5.82 21.93 1.41
N ALA A 19 -5.11 21.15 2.22
CA ALA A 19 -4.24 21.66 3.28
C ALA A 19 -2.85 22.12 2.78
N GLY A 20 -2.56 22.02 1.48
CA GLY A 20 -1.25 22.36 0.92
C GLY A 20 -0.15 21.33 1.24
N ILE A 21 -0.54 20.11 1.61
CA ILE A 21 0.36 19.03 2.02
C ILE A 21 0.36 17.96 0.93
N GLY A 22 1.55 17.53 0.49
CA GLY A 22 1.68 16.37 -0.40
C GLY A 22 1.32 15.09 0.34
N PHE A 23 0.47 14.24 -0.24
CA PHE A 23 0.12 12.95 0.33
C PHE A 23 0.50 11.80 -0.58
N SER A 24 1.28 10.88 -0.03
CA SER A 24 1.75 9.67 -0.70
C SER A 24 1.97 8.59 0.34
N SER A 25 1.38 7.41 0.13
CA SER A 25 1.51 6.31 1.09
C SER A 25 1.27 4.96 0.41
N PRO A 26 2.02 3.90 0.75
CA PRO A 26 1.68 2.55 0.31
C PRO A 26 0.30 2.15 0.80
N ALA A 27 -0.53 1.63 -0.10
CA ALA A 27 -1.87 1.14 0.22
C ALA A 27 -2.02 -0.34 -0.14
N LEU A 28 -2.76 -1.06 0.71
CA LEU A 28 -3.18 -2.44 0.46
C LEU A 28 -4.70 -2.51 0.55
N CYS A 29 -5.32 -3.04 -0.51
CA CYS A 29 -6.77 -3.18 -0.66
C CYS A 29 -7.22 -4.58 -0.25
N SER A 30 -8.04 -4.69 0.80
CA SER A 30 -8.50 -6.00 1.28
C SER A 30 -9.45 -6.72 0.31
N VAL A 31 -10.14 -6.00 -0.58
CA VAL A 31 -10.93 -6.60 -1.68
C VAL A 31 -10.01 -7.39 -2.62
N GLN A 32 -8.88 -6.79 -3.01
CA GLN A 32 -7.91 -7.45 -3.90
C GLN A 32 -7.25 -8.64 -3.18
N LEU A 33 -6.91 -8.47 -1.90
CA LEU A 33 -6.36 -9.55 -1.08
C LEU A 33 -7.35 -10.72 -1.01
N SER A 34 -8.63 -10.43 -0.74
CA SER A 34 -9.67 -11.45 -0.65
C SER A 34 -9.87 -12.20 -1.97
N ARG A 35 -9.82 -11.51 -3.12
CA ARG A 35 -9.87 -12.14 -4.45
C ARG A 35 -8.71 -13.09 -4.71
N ARG A 36 -7.51 -12.77 -4.21
CA ARG A 36 -6.31 -13.60 -4.37
C ARG A 36 -6.34 -14.83 -3.45
N LEU A 37 -6.75 -14.64 -2.20
CA LEU A 37 -6.76 -15.70 -1.20
C LEU A 37 -7.96 -16.63 -1.37
N TYR A 38 -9.11 -16.11 -1.79
CA TYR A 38 -10.34 -16.87 -1.92
C TYR A 38 -10.99 -16.72 -3.31
N PRO A 39 -10.31 -17.14 -4.39
CA PRO A 39 -10.77 -16.97 -5.77
C PRO A 39 -12.08 -17.71 -6.09
N GLN A 40 -12.48 -18.68 -5.26
CA GLN A 40 -13.72 -19.44 -5.41
C GLN A 40 -14.98 -18.63 -5.08
N PHE A 41 -14.88 -17.48 -4.42
CA PHE A 41 -16.05 -16.65 -4.11
C PHE A 41 -16.23 -15.53 -5.12
N TYR A 42 -17.49 -15.27 -5.47
CA TYR A 42 -17.84 -14.15 -6.35
C TYR A 42 -17.86 -12.81 -5.62
N LYS A 43 -18.38 -12.78 -4.38
CA LYS A 43 -18.53 -11.56 -3.57
C LYS A 43 -17.32 -11.34 -2.67
N HIS A 44 -16.76 -10.13 -2.73
CA HIS A 44 -15.66 -9.66 -1.87
C HIS A 44 -15.93 -8.27 -1.28
N SER A 45 -17.20 -7.84 -1.23
CA SER A 45 -17.60 -6.73 -0.37
C SER A 45 -17.37 -7.12 1.09
N LEU A 46 -17.18 -6.14 1.97
CA LEU A 46 -17.02 -6.38 3.40
C LEU A 46 -18.21 -7.18 3.93
N ASP A 47 -19.40 -6.89 3.42
CA ASP A 47 -20.61 -7.63 3.73
C ASP A 47 -20.55 -9.11 3.37
N GLY A 48 -20.07 -9.44 2.17
CA GLY A 48 -19.92 -10.83 1.75
C GLY A 48 -18.80 -11.54 2.51
N ILE A 49 -17.79 -10.81 2.98
CA ILE A 49 -16.73 -11.36 3.84
C ILE A 49 -17.28 -11.68 5.23
N ILE A 50 -18.01 -10.74 5.84
CA ILE A 50 -18.65 -10.89 7.15
C ILE A 50 -19.59 -12.10 7.15
N GLU A 51 -20.49 -12.18 6.16
CA GLU A 51 -21.44 -13.28 6.02
C GLU A 51 -20.73 -14.64 5.87
N ARG A 52 -19.72 -14.71 5.00
CA ARG A 52 -18.96 -15.93 4.74
C ARG A 52 -18.21 -16.45 5.97
N LEU A 53 -17.64 -15.53 6.75
CA LEU A 53 -16.80 -15.88 7.89
C LEU A 53 -17.57 -15.94 9.21
N GLY A 54 -18.86 -15.60 9.20
CA GLY A 54 -19.67 -15.54 10.42
C GLY A 54 -19.17 -14.50 11.42
N ILE A 55 -18.59 -13.39 10.95
CA ILE A 55 -18.08 -12.32 11.81
C ILE A 55 -19.26 -11.61 12.48
N VAL A 56 -19.24 -11.51 13.80
CA VAL A 56 -20.27 -10.81 14.57
C VAL A 56 -19.90 -9.34 14.64
N VAL A 57 -20.76 -8.48 14.07
CA VAL A 57 -20.55 -7.03 14.07
C VAL A 57 -21.74 -6.36 14.77
N GLU A 58 -21.46 -5.64 15.85
CA GLU A 58 -22.44 -4.76 16.50
C GLU A 58 -22.46 -3.40 15.78
N ASP A 59 -23.64 -2.91 15.39
CA ASP A 59 -23.86 -1.59 14.78
C ASP A 59 -23.06 -1.33 13.48
N ARG A 60 -23.38 -2.12 12.45
CA ARG A 60 -22.79 -2.05 11.11
C ARG A 60 -22.95 -0.64 10.50
N HIS A 61 -22.00 -0.25 9.65
CA HIS A 61 -21.94 1.06 8.97
C HIS A 61 -21.42 2.22 9.83
N ARG A 62 -20.92 1.94 11.03
CA ARG A 62 -19.98 2.83 11.71
C ARG A 62 -18.56 2.49 11.27
N ALA A 63 -17.76 3.53 11.01
CA ALA A 63 -16.37 3.37 10.58
C ALA A 63 -15.58 2.41 11.49
N MET A 64 -15.82 2.47 12.81
CA MET A 64 -15.16 1.55 13.75
C MET A 64 -15.62 0.09 13.59
N ALA A 65 -16.92 -0.15 13.36
CA ALA A 65 -17.45 -1.49 13.17
C ALA A 65 -16.88 -2.13 11.89
N ASP A 66 -16.73 -1.35 10.82
CA ASP A 66 -16.12 -1.81 9.57
C ASP A 66 -14.61 -2.11 9.74
N VAL A 67 -13.91 -1.32 10.56
CA VAL A 67 -12.51 -1.58 10.92
C VAL A 67 -12.37 -2.87 11.73
N SER A 68 -13.21 -3.09 12.74
CA SER A 68 -13.22 -4.33 13.53
C SER A 68 -13.46 -5.55 12.64
N ALA A 69 -14.48 -5.51 11.77
CA ALA A 69 -14.76 -6.60 10.84
C ALA A 69 -13.59 -6.86 9.86
N LEU A 70 -12.90 -5.80 9.44
CA LEU A 70 -11.71 -5.92 8.61
C LEU A 70 -10.55 -6.57 9.37
N CYS A 71 -10.33 -6.23 10.64
CA CYS A 71 -9.32 -6.87 11.50
C CYS A 71 -9.58 -8.37 11.65
N ASP A 72 -10.81 -8.76 11.98
CA ASP A 72 -11.20 -10.17 12.12
C ASP A 72 -10.96 -10.95 10.82
N TYR A 73 -11.30 -10.36 9.68
CA TYR A 73 -11.00 -10.93 8.37
C TYR A 73 -9.49 -11.13 8.15
N LEU A 74 -8.66 -10.16 8.52
CA LEU A 74 -7.21 -10.25 8.32
C LEU A 74 -6.60 -11.35 9.18
N GLU A 75 -6.99 -11.44 10.45
CA GLU A 75 -6.55 -12.50 11.37
C GLU A 75 -6.99 -13.88 10.90
N TYR A 76 -8.25 -14.01 10.48
CA TYR A 76 -8.76 -15.25 9.89
C TYR A 76 -7.96 -15.64 8.64
N SER A 77 -7.75 -14.68 7.73
CA SER A 77 -7.08 -14.96 6.46
C SER A 77 -5.60 -15.32 6.64
N LEU A 78 -4.92 -14.71 7.61
CA LEU A 78 -3.56 -15.07 7.99
C LEU A 78 -3.52 -16.51 8.54
N SER A 79 -4.45 -16.85 9.43
CA SER A 79 -4.53 -18.18 10.03
C SER A 79 -4.86 -19.27 8.99
N ALA A 80 -5.77 -18.99 8.06
CA ALA A 80 -6.22 -19.94 7.05
C ALA A 80 -5.20 -20.22 5.93
N HIS A 81 -4.38 -19.24 5.56
CA HIS A 81 -3.42 -19.37 4.45
C HIS A 81 -1.96 -19.51 4.91
N GLY A 82 -1.68 -19.26 6.19
CA GLY A 82 -0.33 -19.22 6.72
C GLY A 82 0.42 -17.94 6.37
N LEU A 83 1.43 -17.61 7.18
CA LEU A 83 2.17 -16.36 7.10
C LEU A 83 2.85 -16.14 5.75
N GLU A 84 3.45 -17.19 5.17
CA GLU A 84 4.25 -17.07 3.95
C GLU A 84 3.39 -16.69 2.74
N GLU A 85 2.31 -17.43 2.47
CA GLU A 85 1.37 -17.16 1.38
C GLU A 85 0.71 -15.80 1.57
N TRP A 86 0.20 -15.54 2.78
CA TRP A 86 -0.50 -14.31 3.11
C TRP A 86 0.39 -13.08 2.91
N SER A 87 1.61 -13.11 3.44
CA SER A 87 2.56 -11.99 3.33
C SER A 87 2.96 -11.76 1.88
N ARG A 88 3.21 -12.84 1.13
CA ARG A 88 3.55 -12.77 -0.30
C ARG A 88 2.44 -12.12 -1.12
N GLN A 89 1.16 -12.41 -0.84
CA GLN A 89 0.04 -11.73 -1.49
C GLN A 89 -0.05 -10.26 -1.07
N CYS A 90 0.16 -9.95 0.21
CA CYS A 90 0.17 -8.57 0.71
C CYS A 90 1.24 -7.73 0.01
N PHE A 91 2.50 -8.14 0.02
CA PHE A 91 3.60 -7.41 -0.64
C PHE A 91 3.37 -7.25 -2.15
N ARG A 92 2.83 -8.27 -2.80
CA ARG A 92 2.50 -8.22 -4.22
C ARG A 92 1.44 -7.16 -4.54
N LEU A 93 0.42 -7.04 -3.70
CA LEU A 93 -0.72 -6.14 -3.92
C LEU A 93 -0.50 -4.72 -3.39
N THR A 94 0.42 -4.52 -2.44
CA THR A 94 0.75 -3.20 -1.92
C THR A 94 1.24 -2.28 -3.04
N ASN A 95 0.62 -1.11 -3.13
CA ASN A 95 0.95 -0.07 -4.12
C ASN A 95 0.67 1.35 -3.56
N PRO A 96 1.57 2.33 -3.74
CA PRO A 96 2.98 2.20 -4.13
C PRO A 96 3.75 1.11 -3.39
N LYS A 97 4.85 0.64 -3.98
CA LYS A 97 5.66 -0.42 -3.37
C LYS A 97 6.28 0.04 -2.05
N LEU A 98 6.53 -0.92 -1.16
CA LEU A 98 7.27 -0.62 0.05
C LEU A 98 8.71 -0.32 -0.32
N LEU A 99 9.30 0.66 0.37
CA LEU A 99 10.71 0.96 0.21
C LEU A 99 11.56 -0.19 0.80
N PRO A 100 12.68 -0.56 0.15
CA PRO A 100 13.58 -1.59 0.68
C PRO A 100 14.01 -1.32 2.13
N ALA A 101 13.98 -2.37 2.96
CA ALA A 101 14.37 -2.28 4.38
C ALA A 101 15.85 -1.87 4.57
N ALA A 102 16.71 -2.20 3.61
CA ALA A 102 18.13 -1.87 3.64
C ALA A 102 18.45 -0.39 3.32
N LEU A 103 17.45 0.43 2.96
CA LEU A 103 17.70 1.85 2.71
C LEU A 103 18.16 2.59 3.97
N PRO A 104 19.18 3.46 3.88
CA PRO A 104 19.55 4.35 4.97
C PRO A 104 18.37 5.22 5.40
N GLU A 105 18.23 5.46 6.71
CA GLU A 105 17.09 6.20 7.27
C GLU A 105 16.91 7.58 6.61
N ARG A 106 18.00 8.33 6.46
CA ARG A 106 17.98 9.64 5.80
C ARG A 106 17.41 9.59 4.37
N LEU A 107 17.75 8.55 3.61
CA LEU A 107 17.23 8.40 2.24
C LEU A 107 15.76 7.97 2.26
N ARG A 108 15.37 7.11 3.21
CA ARG A 108 13.97 6.73 3.44
C ARG A 108 13.11 7.95 3.77
N GLU A 109 13.55 8.82 4.67
CA GLU A 109 12.86 10.08 5.02
C GLU A 109 12.70 10.99 3.80
N GLN A 110 13.76 11.17 3.00
CA GLN A 110 13.69 11.95 1.76
C GLN A 110 12.69 11.38 0.76
N LEU A 111 12.68 10.06 0.60
CA LEU A 111 11.76 9.37 -0.30
C LEU A 111 10.32 9.49 0.17
N TYR A 112 10.03 9.35 1.47
CA TYR A 112 8.68 9.58 2.00
C TYR A 112 8.22 11.04 1.89
N GLY A 113 9.16 11.98 1.82
CA GLY A 113 8.87 13.39 1.54
C GLY A 113 8.57 13.70 0.07
N LEU A 114 8.75 12.75 -0.85
CA LEU A 114 8.45 12.98 -2.26
C LEU A 114 6.93 13.08 -2.51
N PRO A 115 6.47 14.06 -3.30
CA PRO A 115 5.08 14.09 -3.73
C PRO A 115 4.78 12.97 -4.75
N ASP A 116 3.51 12.58 -4.84
CA ASP A 116 2.98 11.70 -5.91
C ASP A 116 2.65 12.52 -7.18
N GLY A 117 3.60 13.39 -7.57
CA GLY A 117 3.57 14.24 -8.77
C GLY A 117 4.91 14.20 -9.50
N THR A 118 5.10 15.06 -10.50
CA THR A 118 6.30 15.02 -11.35
C THR A 118 7.57 15.32 -10.56
N GLY A 119 8.63 14.54 -10.79
CA GLY A 119 9.92 14.75 -10.11
C GLY A 119 11.09 14.10 -10.82
N VAL A 120 12.30 14.38 -10.31
CA VAL A 120 13.57 13.84 -10.82
C VAL A 120 14.30 13.13 -9.68
N LEU A 121 14.73 11.90 -9.91
CA LEU A 121 15.69 11.20 -9.04
C LEU A 121 17.08 11.31 -9.66
N ALA A 122 18.03 11.87 -8.92
CA ALA A 122 19.44 11.85 -9.28
C ALA A 122 20.20 11.06 -8.21
N CYS A 123 20.91 10.00 -8.64
CA CYS A 123 21.78 9.22 -7.76
C CYS A 123 23.24 9.61 -8.02
N PHE A 124 24.01 9.70 -6.95
CA PHE A 124 25.42 10.07 -6.96
C PHE A 124 26.24 8.95 -6.35
N ASP A 125 27.40 8.67 -6.94
CA ASP A 125 28.38 7.77 -6.32
C ASP A 125 29.09 8.44 -5.13
N GLY A 126 29.94 7.68 -4.44
CA GLY A 126 30.72 8.20 -3.30
C GLY A 126 31.70 9.33 -3.66
N GLY A 127 32.01 9.53 -4.95
CA GLY A 127 32.82 10.63 -5.46
C GLY A 127 32.01 11.86 -5.88
N GLY A 128 30.68 11.83 -5.72
CA GLY A 128 29.77 12.91 -6.11
C GLY A 128 29.49 12.98 -7.61
N LYS A 129 29.85 11.96 -8.39
CA LYS A 129 29.49 11.86 -9.80
C LYS A 129 28.11 11.23 -9.95
N VAL A 130 27.29 11.79 -10.83
CA VAL A 130 25.97 11.25 -11.13
C VAL A 130 26.10 9.90 -11.84
N ASN A 131 25.53 8.85 -11.26
CA ASN A 131 25.46 7.51 -11.86
C ASN A 131 24.07 7.23 -12.47
N TYR A 132 23.05 8.01 -12.13
CA TYR A 132 21.69 7.88 -12.67
C TYR A 132 20.88 9.17 -12.56
N ILE A 133 20.07 9.42 -13.60
CA ILE A 133 19.02 10.43 -13.60
C ILE A 133 17.76 9.80 -14.19
N GLY A 134 16.65 9.92 -13.49
CA GLY A 134 15.32 9.51 -13.97
C GLY A 134 14.29 10.60 -13.73
N THR A 135 13.36 10.77 -14.68
CA THR A 135 12.19 11.65 -14.55
C THR A 135 10.95 10.78 -14.34
N PHE A 136 10.06 11.22 -13.46
CA PHE A 136 8.87 10.47 -13.05
C PHE A 136 7.65 11.39 -13.03
N GLU A 137 6.47 10.87 -13.39
CA GLU A 137 5.20 11.60 -13.29
C GLU A 137 4.57 11.47 -11.90
N ARG A 138 4.92 10.38 -11.20
CA ARG A 138 4.56 10.06 -9.82
C ARG A 138 5.82 9.70 -9.06
N ALA A 139 6.60 10.72 -8.70
CA ALA A 139 7.94 10.58 -8.15
C ALA A 139 8.02 9.56 -7.02
N TYR A 140 7.17 9.69 -5.99
CA TYR A 140 7.15 8.69 -4.91
C TYR A 140 6.84 7.27 -5.42
N GLY A 141 5.73 7.12 -6.14
CA GLY A 141 5.23 5.79 -6.52
C GLY A 141 6.15 5.03 -7.46
N GLU A 142 6.73 5.74 -8.43
CA GLU A 142 7.60 5.15 -9.44
C GLU A 142 9.02 4.91 -8.90
N VAL A 143 9.56 5.81 -8.08
CA VAL A 143 10.86 5.58 -7.42
C VAL A 143 10.75 4.40 -6.46
N ALA A 144 9.67 4.27 -5.70
CA ALA A 144 9.45 3.11 -4.85
C ALA A 144 9.42 1.81 -5.65
N ALA A 145 8.75 1.79 -6.81
CA ALA A 145 8.72 0.63 -7.69
C ALA A 145 10.09 0.31 -8.31
N LEU A 146 10.86 1.33 -8.69
CA LEU A 146 12.23 1.18 -9.18
C LEU A 146 13.13 0.52 -8.13
N LEU A 147 13.08 1.01 -6.89
CA LEU A 147 13.88 0.49 -5.78
C LEU A 147 13.48 -0.94 -5.39
N ASP A 148 12.18 -1.23 -5.35
CA ASP A 148 11.65 -2.59 -5.09
C ASP A 148 12.09 -3.60 -6.16
N SER A 149 12.22 -3.16 -7.42
CA SER A 149 12.63 -4.06 -8.52
C SER A 149 14.10 -4.49 -8.48
N GLY A 150 14.92 -3.90 -7.60
CA GLY A 150 16.37 -4.13 -7.55
C GLY A 150 17.13 -3.61 -8.78
N LYS A 151 16.44 -2.93 -9.72
CA LYS A 151 17.04 -2.30 -10.90
C LYS A 151 17.52 -0.88 -10.63
N ALA A 152 17.30 -0.38 -9.42
CA ALA A 152 17.84 0.90 -9.03
C ALA A 152 19.38 0.85 -9.10
N PRO A 153 20.02 1.84 -9.74
CA PRO A 153 21.46 2.02 -9.66
C PRO A 153 21.77 2.51 -8.25
N VAL A 154 22.15 1.58 -7.39
CA VAL A 154 22.71 1.85 -6.06
C VAL A 154 24.21 2.03 -6.21
#